data_AF-A0A934U799-F1
#
_entry.id   AF-A0A934U799-F1
#
_cell.length_a   1.000
_cell.length_b   1.000
_cell.length_c   1.000
_cell.angle_alpha   90.00
_cell.angle_beta   90.00
_cell.angle_gamma   90.00
#
_symmetry.space_group_name_H-M   'P 1'
#
loop_
_entity.id
_entity.type
_entity.pdbx_description
1 polymer ?
#
loop_
_entity_poly.entity_id
_entity_poly.type
_entity_poly.pdbx_seq_one_letter_code
_entity_poly.pdbx_strand_id
1 'polypeptide(L)'
;MTTPRNGMRAASTIERFTAWAMCPRCKSVDCHSIRPPKPALDPDDVAEWEADHVTMHGWNGFIRHIPPKPLDESVFEVIRICKCGKEWGQA
;
A
#
# COMPACT_ATOMS: atom_id res chain seq x y z
N MET A 1 2.92 14.26 -45.30
CA MET A 1 1.75 14.51 -44.43
C MET A 1 1.60 13.32 -43.50
N THR A 2 2.05 13.43 -42.26
CA THR A 2 2.03 12.36 -41.26
C THR A 2 1.62 12.97 -39.94
N THR A 3 0.43 12.58 -39.45
CA THR A 3 -0.19 13.06 -38.20
C THR A 3 0.56 12.49 -36.99
N PRO A 4 0.83 13.27 -35.93
CA PRO A 4 1.27 12.69 -34.66
C PRO A 4 0.07 12.11 -33.89
N ARG A 5 0.22 10.87 -33.41
CA ARG A 5 -0.71 10.22 -32.48
C ARG A 5 -0.55 10.86 -31.10
N ASN A 6 -1.50 11.72 -30.74
CA ASN A 6 -1.59 12.36 -29.43
C ASN A 6 -2.14 11.34 -28.42
N GLY A 7 -1.26 10.52 -27.85
CA GLY A 7 -1.56 9.61 -26.75
C GLY A 7 -1.46 10.31 -25.40
N MET A 8 -2.30 11.30 -25.15
CA MET A 8 -2.45 11.86 -23.81
C MET A 8 -3.11 10.81 -22.90
N ARG A 9 -2.29 10.10 -22.10
CA ARG A 9 -2.80 9.41 -20.91
C ARG A 9 -3.51 10.44 -20.06
N ALA A 10 -4.80 10.24 -19.81
CA ALA A 10 -5.54 11.01 -18.82
C ALA A 10 -4.75 10.96 -17.49
N ALA A 11 -4.21 12.09 -17.07
CA ALA A 11 -3.79 12.26 -15.69
C ALA A 11 -5.07 12.11 -14.88
N SER A 12 -5.24 10.97 -14.20
CA SER A 12 -6.31 10.79 -13.24
C SER A 12 -6.14 11.90 -12.20
N THR A 13 -6.97 12.94 -12.29
CA THR A 13 -7.19 13.90 -11.21
C THR A 13 -7.79 13.11 -10.07
N ILE A 14 -6.92 12.49 -9.27
CA ILE A 14 -7.29 11.94 -7.97
C ILE A 14 -7.68 13.16 -7.16
N GLU A 15 -8.99 13.47 -7.11
CA GLU A 15 -9.54 14.31 -6.07
C GLU A 15 -9.11 13.68 -4.74
N ARG A 16 -8.12 14.30 -4.09
CA ARG A 16 -7.62 13.86 -2.79
C ARG A 16 -8.69 14.23 -1.78
N PHE A 17 -9.73 13.43 -1.64
CA PHE A 17 -10.71 13.62 -0.58
C PHE A 17 -9.97 13.57 0.76
N THR A 18 -9.88 14.71 1.43
CA THR A 18 -9.24 14.84 2.73
C THR A 18 -10.34 14.82 3.80
N ALA A 19 -10.42 13.73 4.54
CA ALA A 19 -11.29 13.67 5.71
C ALA A 19 -10.45 13.86 6.97
N TRP A 20 -10.95 14.66 7.91
CA TRP A 20 -10.32 14.86 9.21
C TRP A 20 -10.37 13.54 9.99
N ALA A 21 -9.22 13.09 10.47
CA ALA A 21 -9.12 11.90 11.31
C ALA A 21 -7.94 12.06 12.26
N MET A 22 -7.94 11.33 13.39
CA MET A 22 -6.78 11.27 14.27
C MET A 22 -5.81 10.19 13.78
N CYS A 23 -4.55 10.54 13.54
CA CYS A 23 -3.54 9.56 13.16
C CYS A 23 -3.25 8.60 14.33
N PRO A 24 -3.33 7.27 14.14
CA PRO A 24 -3.11 6.31 15.23
C PRO A 24 -1.67 6.31 15.76
N ARG A 25 -0.70 6.78 14.95
CA ARG A 25 0.73 6.85 15.30
C ARG A 25 1.10 8.17 16.00
N CYS A 26 0.93 9.31 15.34
CA CYS A 26 1.36 10.62 15.87
C CYS A 26 0.27 11.39 16.62
N LYS A 27 -0.96 10.86 16.68
CA LYS A 27 -2.13 11.44 17.37
C LYS A 27 -2.58 12.83 16.87
N SER A 28 -1.98 13.35 15.80
CA SER A 28 -2.43 14.59 15.17
C SER A 28 -3.79 14.39 14.51
N VAL A 29 -4.70 15.34 14.73
CA VAL A 29 -5.94 15.47 13.99
C VAL A 29 -5.67 16.39 12.81
N ASP A 30 -5.72 15.85 11.59
CA ASP A 30 -5.43 16.59 10.36
C ASP A 30 -6.23 15.98 9.19
N CYS A 31 -6.24 16.71 8.08
CA CYS A 31 -6.62 16.23 6.76
C CYS A 31 -5.60 15.20 6.26
N HIS A 32 -6.01 13.94 6.24
CA HIS A 32 -5.19 12.85 5.75
C HIS A 32 -5.47 12.59 4.27
N SER A 33 -4.41 12.35 3.49
CA SER A 33 -4.56 11.89 2.11
C SER A 33 -5.18 10.50 2.10
N ILE A 34 -5.95 10.18 1.07
CA ILE A 34 -6.51 8.85 0.89
C ILE A 34 -6.02 8.21 -0.41
N ARG A 35 -5.94 6.88 -0.40
CA ARG A 35 -5.76 6.06 -1.59
C ARG A 35 -6.71 4.85 -1.53
N PRO A 36 -7.05 4.25 -2.68
CA PRO A 36 -7.78 2.98 -2.66
C PRO A 36 -6.96 1.89 -1.97
N PRO A 37 -7.62 0.89 -1.36
CA PRO A 37 -6.96 -0.32 -0.91
C PRO A 37 -6.28 -1.02 -2.08
N LYS A 38 -5.15 -1.66 -1.83
CA LYS A 38 -4.59 -2.61 -2.79
C LYS A 38 -5.54 -3.80 -2.90
N PRO A 39 -5.72 -4.36 -4.10
CA PRO A 39 -6.50 -5.59 -4.23
C PRO A 39 -5.89 -6.69 -3.35
N ALA A 40 -6.74 -7.63 -2.93
CA ALA A 40 -6.26 -8.86 -2.31
C ALA A 40 -5.22 -9.49 -3.24
N LEU A 41 -4.09 -9.90 -2.66
CA LEU A 41 -3.08 -10.63 -3.42
C LEU A 41 -3.67 -11.95 -3.90
N ASP A 42 -3.29 -12.34 -5.11
CA ASP A 42 -3.63 -13.67 -5.60
C ASP A 42 -2.99 -14.73 -4.69
N PRO A 43 -3.63 -15.90 -4.44
CA PRO A 43 -3.00 -16.99 -3.71
C PRO A 43 -1.61 -17.35 -4.25
N ASP A 44 -1.38 -17.23 -5.56
CA ASP A 44 -0.08 -17.47 -6.18
C ASP A 44 0.95 -16.40 -5.77
N ASP A 45 0.57 -15.12 -5.66
CA ASP A 45 1.45 -14.04 -5.20
C ASP A 45 1.84 -14.23 -3.72
N VAL A 46 0.90 -14.70 -2.90
CA VAL A 46 1.15 -15.01 -1.49
C VAL A 46 2.07 -16.23 -1.37
N ALA A 47 1.86 -17.26 -2.20
CA ALA A 47 2.71 -18.44 -2.25
C ALA A 47 4.13 -18.10 -2.73
N GLU A 48 4.27 -17.21 -3.72
CA GLU A 48 5.57 -16.70 -4.19
C GLU A 48 6.29 -15.94 -3.07
N TRP A 49 5.58 -15.04 -2.36
CA TRP A 49 6.13 -14.34 -1.20
C TRP A 49 6.56 -15.33 -0.10
N GLU A 50 5.73 -16.32 0.22
CA GLU A 50 6.06 -17.34 1.22
C GLU A 50 7.27 -18.18 0.78
N ALA A 51 7.38 -18.58 -0.49
CA ALA A 51 8.51 -19.34 -1.01
C ALA A 51 9.84 -18.54 -0.93
N ASP A 52 9.82 -17.25 -1.27
CA ASP A 52 10.99 -16.38 -1.20
C ASP A 52 11.46 -16.15 0.26
N HIS A 53 10.51 -16.17 1.22
CA HIS A 53 10.78 -15.82 2.62
C HIS A 53 10.93 -17.01 3.57
N VAL A 54 10.44 -18.21 3.21
CA VAL A 54 10.57 -19.46 4.00
C VAL A 54 11.95 -20.12 3.81
N THR A 55 12.70 -19.78 2.76
CA THR A 55 13.97 -20.43 2.41
C THR A 55 15.18 -19.97 3.26
N MET A 56 15.00 -19.11 4.26
CA MET A 56 16.10 -18.49 5.03
C MET A 56 16.13 -18.85 6.54
N HIS A 57 15.56 -19.99 6.95
CA HIS A 57 15.88 -20.57 8.26
C HIS A 57 17.19 -21.38 8.23
N GLY A 58 18.27 -20.75 7.73
CA GLY A 58 19.60 -21.32 7.74
C GLY A 58 20.19 -21.33 9.15
N TRP A 59 20.65 -22.50 9.59
CA TRP A 59 21.22 -22.88 10.90
C TRP A 59 22.28 -21.94 11.52
N ASN A 60 22.77 -20.92 10.80
CA ASN A 60 23.86 -20.04 11.23
C ASN A 60 23.39 -18.60 11.48
N GLY A 61 22.80 -18.30 12.64
CA GLY A 61 22.91 -17.05 13.41
C GLY A 61 22.72 -15.65 12.76
N PHE A 62 22.45 -15.54 11.47
CA PHE A 62 22.22 -14.28 10.78
C PHE A 62 20.72 -13.98 10.84
N ILE A 63 20.34 -13.02 11.69
CA ILE A 63 18.99 -12.45 11.66
C ILE A 63 18.86 -11.70 10.34
N ARG A 64 18.29 -12.35 9.31
CA ARG A 64 17.85 -11.67 8.10
C ARG A 64 16.51 -11.01 8.39
N HIS A 65 16.40 -9.73 8.08
CA HIS A 65 15.12 -9.02 8.14
C HIS A 65 14.17 -9.64 7.13
N ILE A 66 13.22 -10.43 7.61
CA ILE A 66 12.09 -10.90 6.82
C ILE A 66 11.13 -9.70 6.71
N PRO A 67 10.83 -9.18 5.49
CA PRO A 67 9.78 -8.19 5.34
C PRO A 67 8.46 -8.76 5.90
N PRO A 68 7.54 -7.90 6.38
CA PRO A 68 6.25 -8.38 6.87
C PRO A 68 5.42 -8.97 5.71
N LYS A 69 4.60 -9.97 6.03
CA LYS A 69 3.58 -10.49 5.09
C LYS A 69 2.75 -9.32 4.56
N PRO A 70 2.50 -9.23 3.25
CA PRO A 70 1.62 -8.21 2.71
C PRO A 70 0.26 -8.26 3.42
N LEU A 71 -0.19 -7.11 3.90
CA LEU A 71 -1.50 -7.00 4.55
C LEU A 71 -2.58 -7.09 3.48
N ASP A 72 -3.62 -7.88 3.73
CA ASP A 72 -4.83 -7.82 2.91
C ASP A 72 -5.54 -6.49 3.18
N GLU A 73 -5.42 -5.56 2.23
CA GLU A 73 -6.06 -4.24 2.31
C GLU A 73 -7.51 -4.29 1.80
N SER A 74 -7.97 -5.39 1.20
CA SER A 74 -9.31 -5.50 0.59
C SER A 74 -10.46 -5.38 1.59
N VAL A 75 -10.16 -5.58 2.88
CA VAL A 75 -11.09 -5.43 4.00
C VAL A 75 -11.40 -3.97 4.34
N PHE A 76 -10.67 -3.01 3.77
CA PHE A 76 -10.86 -1.58 4.03
C PHE A 76 -11.49 -0.88 2.84
N GLU A 77 -12.36 0.09 3.10
CA GLU A 77 -12.94 0.93 2.05
C GLU A 77 -11.87 1.89 1.48
N VAL A 78 -11.05 2.46 2.36
CA VAL A 78 -9.97 3.40 1.99
C VAL A 78 -8.75 3.25 2.90
N ILE A 79 -7.57 3.56 2.36
CA ILE A 79 -6.34 3.70 3.14
C ILE A 79 -6.02 5.17 3.33
N ARG A 80 -5.87 5.58 4.59
CA ARG A 80 -5.44 6.93 4.97
C ARG A 80 -3.93 7.00 5.11
N ILE A 81 -3.37 8.12 4.70
CA ILE A 81 -1.93 8.39 4.73
C ILE A 81 -1.68 9.68 5.53
N CYS A 82 -0.93 9.56 6.62
CA CYS A 82 -0.50 10.71 7.40
C CYS A 82 0.82 11.30 6.89
N LYS A 83 1.01 12.61 7.11
CA LYS A 83 2.29 13.31 6.89
C LYS A 83 3.45 12.70 7.67
N CYS A 84 3.17 11.97 8.76
CA CYS A 84 4.17 11.19 9.49
C CYS A 84 4.57 9.86 8.80
N GLY A 85 4.01 9.57 7.62
CA GLY A 85 4.27 8.34 6.85
C GLY A 85 3.52 7.10 7.34
N LYS A 86 2.59 7.22 8.30
CA LYS A 86 1.75 6.09 8.73
C LYS A 86 0.58 5.92 7.77
N GLU A 87 0.38 4.70 7.31
CA GLU A 87 -0.82 4.25 6.61
C GLU A 87 -1.71 3.41 7.54
N TRP A 88 -3.03 3.54 7.41
CA TRP A 88 -4.01 2.69 8.08
C TRP A 88 -5.32 2.63 7.29
N GLY A 89 -5.99 1.49 7.39
CA GLY A 89 -7.30 1.28 6.78
C GLY A 89 -8.43 1.90 7.58
N GLN A 90 -9.45 2.36 6.86
CA GLN A 90 -10.75 2.72 7.39
C GLN A 90 -11.79 1.80 6.75
N ALA A 91 -12.65 1.21 7.59
CA ALA A 91 -13.83 0.45 7.21
C ALA A 91 -15.07 1.35 7.16
#